data_AF-A0A285NXQ2-F1
#
_entry.id   AF-A0A285NXQ2-F1
#
_cell.length_a   1.000
_cell.length_b   1.000
_cell.length_c   1.000
_cell.angle_alpha   90.00
_cell.angle_beta   90.00
_cell.angle_gamma   90.00
#
_symmetry.space_group_name_H-M   'P 1'
#
loop_
_entity.id
_entity.type
_entity.pdbx_description
1 polymer ?
#
loop_
_entity_poly.entity_id
_entity_poly.type
_entity_poly.pdbx_seq_one_letter_code
_entity_poly.pdbx_strand_id
1 'polypeptide(L)' 'MAEYFRADPAYAAELLAEVCSDGDQDELAILLPQMDEAFVINYKLSGSASVEQS' A
#
# COMPACT_ATOMS: atom_id res chain seq x y z
N MET A 1 1.16 9.11 -4.24
CA MET A 1 1.80 8.75 -2.96
C MET A 1 2.26 7.31 -2.95
N ALA A 2 1.44 6.35 -3.39
CA ALA A 2 1.83 4.94 -3.42
C ALA A 2 3.13 4.65 -4.20
N GLU A 3 3.38 5.34 -5.31
CA GLU A 3 4.64 5.21 -6.06
C GLU A 3 5.87 5.65 -5.25
N TYR A 4 5.74 6.69 -4.42
CA TYR A 4 6.81 7.14 -3.52
C TYR A 4 7.04 6.13 -2.40
N PHE A 5 5.99 5.57 -1.82
CA PHE A 5 6.10 4.50 -0.81
C PHE A 5 6.72 3.23 -1.37
N ARG A 6 6.46 2.90 -2.65
CA ARG A 6 7.15 1.78 -3.33
C ARG A 6 8.62 2.09 -3.62
N ALA A 7 8.93 3.34 -3.98
CA ALA A 7 10.29 3.77 -4.28
C ALA A 7 11.17 3.82 -3.04
N ASP A 8 10.59 4.18 -1.89
CA ASP A 8 11.27 4.19 -0.59
C ASP A 8 10.37 3.59 0.52
N PRO A 9 10.45 2.26 0.73
CA PRO A 9 9.71 1.58 1.79
C PRO A 9 10.17 1.96 3.20
N ALA A 10 11.42 2.42 3.37
CA ALA A 10 11.93 2.82 4.68
C ALA A 10 11.27 4.13 5.12
N TYR A 11 11.21 5.11 4.22
CA TYR A 11 10.45 6.35 4.43
C TYR A 11 8.98 6.08 4.76
N ALA A 12 8.33 5.15 4.04
CA ALA A 12 6.94 4.79 4.32
C ALA A 12 6.76 4.22 5.74
N ALA A 13 7.70 3.40 6.22
CA ALA A 13 7.66 2.84 7.56
C ALA A 13 7.90 3.89 8.64
N GLU A 14 8.83 4.82 8.42
CA GLU A 14 9.08 5.95 9.33
C GLU A 14 7.85 6.85 9.45
N LEU A 15 7.22 7.20 8.33
CA LEU A 15 6.00 8.01 8.31
C LEU A 15 4.85 7.32 9.06
N LEU A 16 4.66 6.01 8.88
CA LEU A 16 3.63 5.26 9.61
C LEU A 16 3.89 5.22 11.11
N ALA A 17 5.15 5.08 11.53
CA ALA A 17 5.52 5.09 12.94
C ALA A 17 5.27 6.47 13.57
N GLU A 18 5.58 7.55 12.85
CA GLU A 18 5.33 8.93 13.28
C GLU A 18 3.83 9.20 13.48
N VAL A 19 3.01 8.93 12.46
CA VAL A 19 1.56 9.14 12.51
C VAL A 19 0.89 8.26 13.57
N CYS A 20 1.34 7.01 13.72
CA CYS A 20 0.84 6.12 14.77
C CYS A 20 1.23 6.60 16.19
N SER A 21 2.37 7.28 16.33
CA SER A 21 2.82 7.85 17.60
C SER A 21 2.05 9.12 17.97
N ASP A 22 1.69 9.94 16.98
CA ASP A 22 0.87 11.14 17.20
C ASP A 22 -0.59 10.78 17.53
N GLY A 23 -1.06 9.65 16.99
CA GLY A 23 -2.40 9.11 17.26
C GLY A 23 -3.49 9.75 16.39
N ASP A 24 -3.10 10.52 15.38
CA ASP A 24 -4.02 11.21 14.49
C ASP A 24 -4.76 10.23 13.58
N GLN A 25 -6.06 10.05 13.88
CA GLN A 25 -6.90 9.10 13.17
C GLN A 25 -7.25 9.56 11.76
N ASP A 26 -7.24 10.88 11.51
CA ASP A 26 -7.55 11.46 10.20
C ASP A 26 -6.38 11.23 9.23
N GLU A 27 -5.14 11.40 9.69
CA GLU A 27 -3.94 11.08 8.93
C GLU A 27 -3.80 9.58 8.67
N LEU A 28 -4.09 8.72 9.66
CA LEU A 28 -4.12 7.27 9.44
C LEU A 28 -5.17 6.87 8.38
N ALA A 29 -6.34 7.49 8.38
CA ALA A 29 -7.40 7.22 7.41
C ALA A 29 -6.98 7.57 5.96
N ILE A 30 -6.02 8.49 5.80
CA ILE A 30 -5.45 8.87 4.49
C ILE A 30 -4.22 8.01 4.14
N LEU A 31 -3.36 7.73 5.12
CA LEU A 31 -2.10 7.04 4.92
C LEU A 31 -2.30 5.54 4.61
N LEU A 32 -3.21 4.88 5.32
CA LEU A 32 -3.43 3.43 5.16
C LEU A 32 -3.88 3.03 3.74
N PRO A 33 -4.84 3.71 3.07
CA PRO A 33 -5.18 3.41 1.68
C PRO A 33 -4.03 3.60 0.69
N GLN A 34 -3.17 4.60 0.93
CA GLN A 34 -2.01 4.85 0.07
C GLN A 34 -0.94 3.77 0.23
N MET A 35 -0.78 3.23 1.45
CA MET A 35 0.07 2.08 1.73
C MET A 35 -0.51 0.78 1.16
N ASP A 36 -1.84 0.60 1.25
CA ASP A 36 -2.54 -0.53 0.62
C ASP A 36 -2.30 -0.50 -0.90
N GLU A 37 -2.50 0.64 -1.55
CA GLU A 37 -2.18 0.80 -2.96
C GLU A 37 -0.71 0.50 -3.23
N ALA A 38 0.23 0.99 -2.42
CA ALA A 38 1.67 0.78 -2.60
C ALA A 38 2.09 -0.69 -2.48
N PHE A 39 1.62 -1.41 -1.47
CA PHE A 39 2.16 -2.71 -1.07
C PHE A 39 1.23 -3.90 -1.33
N VAL A 40 -0.08 -3.66 -1.58
CA VAL A 40 -0.99 -4.71 -2.05
C VAL A 40 -0.77 -4.93 -3.54
N ILE A 41 0.31 -5.65 -3.82
CA ILE A 41 0.52 -6.26 -5.12
C ILE A 41 -0.30 -7.56 -5.14
N ASN A 42 -1.50 -7.44 -5.71
CA ASN A 42 -2.06 -8.44 -6.61
C ASN A 42 -2.82 -9.67 -6.05
N TYR A 43 -4.06 -9.48 -5.58
CA TYR A 43 -5.06 -10.57 -5.62
C TYR A 43 -5.94 -10.56 -6.89
N LYS A 44 -5.77 -9.58 -7.80
CA LYS A 44 -6.63 -9.43 -9.00
C LYS A 44 -6.02 -9.90 -10.33
N LEU A 45 -4.71 -10.02 -10.47
CA LEU A 45 -4.04 -10.52 -11.69
C LEU A 45 -3.67 -12.01 -11.59
N SER A 46 -3.80 -12.64 -10.40
CA SER A 46 -3.57 -14.09 -10.24
C SER A 46 -4.81 -14.96 -10.55
N GLY A 47 -5.93 -14.37 -10.99
CA GLY A 47 -7.18 -15.07 -11.33
C GLY A 47 -7.51 -15.13 -12.83
N SER A 48 -6.64 -14.59 -13.70
CA SER A 48 -6.93 -14.42 -15.14
C SER A 48 -5.80 -14.91 -16.03
N ALA A 49 -5.14 -16.02 -15.67
CA ALA A 49 -4.14 -16.66 -16.52
C ALA A 49 -4.40 -18.17 -16.58
N SER A 50 -5.59 -18.58 -17.04
CA SER A 50 -5.90 -19.93 -17.51
C SER A 50 -7.27 -19.95 -18.20
N VAL A 51 -7.38 -19.30 -19.36
CA VAL A 51 -8.30 -19.76 -20.42
C VAL A 51 -7.58 -19.65 -21.76
N GLU A 52 -6.52 -20.46 -21.90
CA GLU A 52 -6.01 -20.84 -23.21
C GLU A 52 -6.34 -22.33 -23.43
N GLN A 53 -6.86 -22.65 -24.62
CA GLN A 53 -6.96 -23.97 -25.27
C GLN A 53 -8.14 -24.89 -24.89
N SER A 54 -9.21 -24.86 -25.68
CA SER A 54 -9.64 -25.97 -26.57
C SER A 54 -10.87 -25.59 -27.39
#